data_AF-A0A0D1XPA5-F1
#
_entry.id   AF-A0A0D1XPA5-F1
#
_cell.length_a   1.000
_cell.length_b   1.000
_cell.length_c   1.000
_cell.angle_alpha   90.00
_cell.angle_beta   90.00
_cell.angle_gamma   90.00
#
_symmetry.space_group_name_H-M   'P 1'
#
loop_
_entity.id
_entity.type
_entity.pdbx_description
1 polymer ?
#
loop_
_entity_poly.entity_id
_entity_poly.type
_entity_poly.pdbx_seq_one_letter_code
_entity_poly.pdbx_strand_id
1 'polypeptide(L)'
;MKEGETLYRGTREQQYRKLGERGMDHWMELQDWDWNWKHPCPVCGTKLWKERWNEEYRGVVETIEKCRRCNYQRHWSYGRSYDSVGEMELHYHPHLLTEKQHLQLEKAFQNAVKREKAKYRKWRKKMYKKQ
;
A
#
# COMPACT_ATOMS: atom_id res chain seq x y z
N MET A 1 -5.23 31.99 22.03
CA MET A 1 -3.80 32.14 22.42
C MET A 1 -3.49 30.94 23.30
N LYS A 2 -2.71 29.95 22.82
CA LYS A 2 -1.27 29.74 23.11
C LYS A 2 -0.99 29.59 24.62
N GLU A 3 -0.20 28.67 25.16
CA GLU A 3 0.73 27.62 24.69
C GLU A 3 1.25 26.90 25.97
N GLY A 4 1.64 25.62 25.85
CA GLY A 4 2.82 25.01 26.52
C GLY A 4 2.70 24.51 27.97
N GLU A 5 3.48 23.53 28.42
CA GLU A 5 4.55 22.75 27.79
C GLU A 5 4.93 21.54 28.68
N THR A 6 5.29 20.43 28.03
CA THR A 6 6.33 19.42 28.36
C THR A 6 6.43 18.78 29.75
N LEU A 7 6.28 17.45 29.78
CA LEU A 7 7.20 16.56 30.50
C LEU A 7 7.05 15.14 29.97
N TYR A 8 7.98 14.66 29.15
CA TYR A 8 8.41 13.25 29.09
C TYR A 8 9.64 13.15 28.17
N ARG A 9 10.77 13.61 28.70
CA ARG A 9 12.10 13.48 28.08
C ARG A 9 12.80 12.26 28.69
N GLY A 10 12.32 11.07 28.35
CA GLY A 10 13.08 9.83 28.52
C GLY A 10 13.91 9.62 27.26
N THR A 11 15.24 9.62 27.38
CA THR A 11 16.16 9.59 26.25
C THR A 11 16.02 8.29 25.45
N ARG A 12 15.68 8.42 24.17
CA ARG A 12 15.59 7.38 23.12
C ARG A 12 16.73 6.34 23.22
N GLU A 13 17.94 6.77 23.55
CA GLU A 13 19.12 5.90 23.72
C GLU A 13 18.99 4.84 24.82
N GLN A 14 18.25 5.10 25.90
CA GLN A 14 18.02 4.10 26.96
C GLN A 14 17.05 2.99 26.52
N GLN A 15 16.14 3.27 25.57
CA GLN A 15 15.29 2.24 24.97
C GLN A 15 16.07 1.37 23.97
N TYR A 16 16.97 1.95 23.18
CA TYR A 16 17.81 1.19 22.24
C TYR A 16 18.80 0.25 22.92
N ARG A 17 19.37 0.63 24.08
CA ARG A 17 20.29 -0.26 24.82
C ARG A 17 19.63 -1.54 25.34
N LYS A 18 18.35 -1.47 25.75
CA LYS A 18 17.60 -2.67 26.18
C LYS A 18 17.19 -3.58 25.02
N LEU A 19 17.12 -3.07 23.80
CA LEU A 19 16.78 -3.83 22.59
C LEU A 19 17.97 -4.59 22.01
N GLY A 20 19.21 -4.14 22.25
CA GLY A 20 20.43 -4.81 21.75
C GLY A 20 20.79 -6.12 22.45
N GLU A 21 20.22 -6.40 23.64
CA GLU A 21 20.52 -7.60 24.42
C GLU A 21 19.54 -8.76 24.18
N ARG A 22 18.41 -8.51 23.49
CA ARG A 22 17.46 -9.55 23.10
C ARG A 22 17.62 -9.82 21.62
N GLY A 23 18.40 -10.86 21.32
CA GLY A 23 18.86 -11.21 19.99
C GLY A 23 17.77 -11.23 18.91
N MET A 24 18.16 -10.77 17.72
CA MET A 24 17.76 -11.22 16.38
C MET A 24 16.29 -11.57 16.04
N ASP A 25 15.30 -11.24 16.87
CA ASP A 25 13.86 -11.49 16.58
C ASP A 25 13.12 -10.23 16.12
N HIS A 26 13.87 -9.18 15.75
CA HIS A 26 13.37 -7.88 15.30
C HIS A 26 12.89 -7.88 13.83
N TRP A 27 12.26 -8.98 13.39
CA TRP A 27 11.49 -9.04 12.13
C TRP A 27 9.97 -9.02 12.39
N MET A 28 9.54 -9.07 13.65
CA MET A 28 8.13 -9.20 14.04
C MET A 28 7.45 -7.91 14.55
N GLU A 29 8.10 -6.74 14.43
CA GLU A 29 7.47 -5.45 14.73
C GLU A 29 7.34 -4.54 13.50
N LEU A 30 7.01 -5.12 12.34
CA LEU A 30 6.12 -4.44 11.38
C LEU A 30 4.69 -4.41 11.96
N GLN A 31 4.59 -3.93 13.21
CA GLN A 31 3.36 -3.74 13.97
C GLN A 31 2.42 -2.88 13.15
N ASP A 32 1.22 -3.41 12.96
CA ASP A 32 0.00 -2.61 12.98
C ASP A 32 -0.07 -1.46 11.97
N TRP A 33 0.22 -1.74 10.71
CA TRP A 33 -0.32 -0.98 9.58
C TRP A 33 -1.84 -1.14 9.48
N ASP A 34 -2.57 -0.73 10.52
CA ASP A 34 -4.00 -0.42 10.56
C ASP A 34 -4.88 -1.25 9.61
N TRP A 35 -4.76 -2.59 9.60
CA TRP A 35 -5.28 -3.47 8.52
C TRP A 35 -6.81 -3.60 8.46
N ASN A 36 -7.53 -2.69 9.12
CA ASN A 36 -8.97 -2.54 9.09
C ASN A 36 -9.45 -1.78 7.83
N TRP A 37 -8.82 -2.07 6.68
CA TRP A 37 -8.99 -1.32 5.43
C TRP A 37 -10.34 -1.60 4.79
N LYS A 38 -11.39 -0.92 5.26
CA LYS A 38 -12.63 -0.63 4.52
C LYS A 38 -12.40 0.37 3.38
N HIS A 39 -11.19 0.47 2.84
CA HIS A 39 -10.87 1.47 1.84
C HIS A 39 -11.42 1.09 0.46
N PRO A 40 -12.02 2.05 -0.25
CA PRO A 40 -12.43 1.85 -1.62
C PRO A 40 -11.21 1.70 -2.54
N CYS A 41 -11.43 1.13 -3.72
CA CYS A 41 -10.41 1.01 -4.77
C CYS A 41 -9.73 2.37 -5.02
N PRO A 42 -8.39 2.46 -4.92
CA PRO A 42 -7.68 3.73 -5.01
C PRO A 42 -7.80 4.40 -6.39
N VAL A 43 -8.17 3.62 -7.41
CA VAL A 43 -8.35 4.06 -8.79
C VAL A 43 -9.76 4.60 -9.03
N CYS A 44 -10.80 3.88 -8.60
CA CYS A 44 -12.18 4.16 -9.01
C CYS A 44 -13.19 4.34 -7.87
N GLY A 45 -12.78 4.18 -6.61
CA GLY A 45 -13.63 4.43 -5.45
C GLY A 45 -14.62 3.31 -5.11
N THR A 46 -14.65 2.18 -5.83
CA THR A 46 -15.58 1.07 -5.51
C THR A 46 -15.01 0.05 -4.55
N LYS A 47 -15.88 -0.73 -3.93
CA LYS A 47 -15.49 -1.82 -3.02
C LYS A 47 -14.48 -2.78 -3.66
N LEU A 48 -13.46 -3.14 -2.88
CA LEU A 48 -12.51 -4.18 -3.22
C LEU A 48 -12.99 -5.53 -2.68
N TRP A 49 -12.75 -6.57 -3.45
CA TRP A 49 -12.84 -7.94 -2.99
C TRP A 49 -11.46 -8.37 -2.47
N LYS A 50 -11.43 -9.22 -1.44
CA LYS A 50 -10.19 -9.59 -0.74
C LYS A 50 -10.13 -11.09 -0.48
N GLU A 51 -8.94 -11.64 -0.69
CA GLU A 51 -8.54 -12.98 -0.24
C GLU A 51 -7.24 -12.89 0.55
N ARG A 52 -7.08 -13.81 1.50
CA ARG A 52 -5.92 -13.86 2.39
C ARG A 52 -5.60 -15.31 2.71
N TRP A 53 -4.31 -15.62 2.72
CA TRP A 53 -3.78 -16.90 3.16
C TRP A 53 -2.81 -16.69 4.31
N ASN A 54 -2.94 -17.55 5.32
CA ASN A 54 -2.08 -17.55 6.50
C ASN A 54 -1.43 -18.92 6.65
N GLU A 55 -0.19 -18.94 7.13
CA GLU A 55 0.50 -20.14 7.60
C GLU A 55 0.68 -20.06 9.11
N GLU A 56 0.51 -21.20 9.81
CA GLU A 56 0.58 -21.27 11.28
C GLU A 56 1.88 -20.69 11.85
N TYR A 57 3.01 -20.89 11.16
CA TYR A 57 4.33 -20.48 11.63
C TYR A 57 4.81 -19.12 11.08
N ARG A 58 4.14 -18.57 10.06
CA ARG A 58 4.60 -17.36 9.35
C ARG A 58 3.60 -16.22 9.34
N GLY A 59 2.39 -16.43 9.86
CA GLY A 59 1.33 -15.44 9.81
C GLY A 59 0.81 -15.26 8.38
N VAL A 60 0.51 -14.03 7.98
CA VAL A 60 0.00 -13.74 6.63
C VAL A 60 1.10 -13.95 5.62
N VAL A 61 0.91 -14.87 4.69
CA VAL A 61 1.89 -15.13 3.62
C VAL A 61 1.48 -14.50 2.31
N GLU A 62 0.17 -14.31 2.10
CA GLU A 62 -0.38 -13.79 0.86
C GLU A 62 -1.69 -13.03 1.09
N THR A 63 -1.83 -11.90 0.42
CA THR A 63 -3.09 -11.14 0.33
C THR A 63 -3.33 -10.69 -1.10
N ILE A 64 -4.56 -10.83 -1.55
CA ILE A 64 -4.99 -10.39 -2.87
C ILE A 64 -6.21 -9.50 -2.71
N GLU A 65 -6.13 -8.27 -3.23
CA GLU A 65 -7.24 -7.35 -3.34
C GLU A 65 -7.57 -7.12 -4.81
N LYS A 66 -8.85 -7.23 -5.20
CA LYS A 66 -9.30 -7.07 -6.58
C LYS A 66 -10.49 -6.13 -6.68
N CYS A 67 -10.45 -5.21 -7.64
CA CYS A 67 -11.54 -4.34 -8.03
C CYS A 67 -12.19 -4.85 -9.32
N ARG A 68 -13.40 -5.43 -9.22
CA ARG A 68 -14.14 -5.93 -10.39
C ARG A 68 -14.63 -4.84 -11.34
N ARG A 69 -14.73 -3.58 -10.90
CA ARG A 69 -15.18 -2.48 -11.76
C ARG A 69 -14.10 -1.98 -12.70
N CYS A 70 -12.86 -1.94 -12.21
CA CYS A 70 -11.80 -1.22 -12.90
C CYS A 70 -10.55 -2.05 -13.14
N ASN A 71 -10.64 -3.36 -12.87
CA ASN A 71 -9.60 -4.38 -12.98
C ASN A 71 -8.32 -4.02 -12.23
N TYR A 72 -8.46 -3.27 -11.13
CA TYR A 72 -7.34 -3.04 -10.23
C TYR A 72 -7.09 -4.28 -9.40
N GLN A 73 -5.84 -4.69 -9.28
CA GLN A 73 -5.40 -5.77 -8.41
C GLN A 73 -4.22 -5.30 -7.58
N ARG A 74 -4.23 -5.64 -6.30
CA ARG A 74 -3.08 -5.58 -5.40
C ARG A 74 -2.80 -6.99 -4.93
N HIS A 75 -1.57 -7.42 -5.00
CA HIS A 75 -1.13 -8.71 -4.53
C HIS A 75 0.12 -8.49 -3.68
N TRP A 76 0.05 -8.88 -2.42
CA TRP A 76 1.21 -8.95 -1.55
C TRP A 76 1.48 -10.41 -1.20
N SER A 77 2.71 -10.86 -1.40
CA SER A 77 3.12 -12.24 -1.10
C SER A 77 4.59 -12.29 -0.72
N TYR A 78 4.90 -12.94 0.42
CA TYR A 78 6.27 -13.12 0.93
C TYR A 78 7.15 -11.86 0.84
N GLY A 79 6.63 -10.71 1.28
CA GLY A 79 7.37 -9.44 1.29
C GLY A 79 7.59 -8.81 -0.09
N ARG A 80 6.82 -9.22 -1.11
CA ARG A 80 6.75 -8.61 -2.44
C ARG A 80 5.37 -8.00 -2.63
N SER A 81 5.29 -6.86 -3.30
CA SER A 81 4.04 -6.18 -3.63
C SER A 81 3.93 -6.00 -5.14
N TYR A 82 2.72 -6.25 -5.64
CA TYR A 82 2.34 -6.12 -7.03
C TYR A 82 1.02 -5.38 -7.13
N ASP A 83 1.02 -4.24 -7.82
CA ASP A 83 -0.17 -3.48 -8.16
C ASP A 83 -0.38 -3.54 -9.68
N SER A 84 -1.59 -3.83 -10.15
CA SER A 84 -1.89 -3.84 -11.59
C SER A 84 -3.28 -3.33 -11.96
N VAL A 85 -3.41 -2.82 -13.19
CA VAL A 85 -4.66 -2.41 -13.83
C VAL A 85 -4.58 -2.69 -15.33
N GLY A 86 -5.17 -3.81 -15.77
CA GLY A 86 -4.99 -4.25 -17.16
C GLY A 86 -3.53 -4.56 -17.43
N GLU A 87 -2.93 -3.95 -18.44
CA GLU A 87 -1.51 -4.13 -18.79
C GLU A 87 -0.55 -3.24 -17.97
N MET A 88 -1.09 -2.31 -17.17
CA MET A 88 -0.25 -1.46 -16.32
C MET A 88 0.10 -2.20 -15.03
N GLU A 89 1.39 -2.31 -14.73
CA GLU A 89 1.89 -3.03 -13.58
C GLU A 89 2.93 -2.21 -12.79
N LEU A 90 2.98 -2.47 -11.49
CA LEU A 90 3.96 -1.94 -10.57
C LEU A 90 4.40 -3.07 -9.62
N HIS A 91 5.68 -3.41 -9.67
CA HIS A 91 6.30 -4.44 -8.82
C HIS A 91 7.33 -3.79 -7.91
N TYR A 92 7.30 -4.10 -6.62
CA TYR A 92 8.30 -3.60 -5.67
C TYR A 92 8.40 -4.47 -4.42
N HIS A 93 9.50 -4.27 -3.70
CA HIS A 93 9.76 -4.88 -2.40
C HIS A 93 9.59 -3.82 -1.31
N PRO A 94 8.50 -3.85 -0.51
CA PRO A 94 8.25 -2.83 0.50
C PRO A 94 9.41 -2.62 1.48
N HIS A 95 10.12 -3.70 1.83
CA HIS A 95 11.25 -3.66 2.77
C HIS A 95 12.50 -2.94 2.22
N LEU A 96 12.56 -2.64 0.92
CA LEU A 96 13.63 -1.86 0.30
C LEU A 96 13.29 -0.36 0.19
N LEU A 97 12.08 0.04 0.62
CA LEU A 97 11.59 1.40 0.50
C LEU A 97 11.31 1.98 1.88
N THR A 98 11.58 3.27 2.04
CA THR A 98 10.99 4.01 3.15
C THR A 98 9.48 4.12 2.95
N GLU A 99 8.72 4.27 4.04
CA GLU A 99 7.26 4.47 4.00
C GLU A 99 6.88 5.61 3.04
N LYS A 100 7.60 6.73 3.10
CA LYS A 100 7.37 7.88 2.20
C LYS A 100 7.55 7.51 0.73
N GLN A 101 8.60 6.76 0.40
CA GLN A 101 8.86 6.32 -0.98
C GLN A 101 7.79 5.36 -1.46
N HIS A 102 7.38 4.41 -0.61
CA HIS A 102 6.30 3.48 -0.91
C HIS A 102 4.99 4.21 -1.22
N LEU A 103 4.54 5.13 -0.36
CA LEU A 103 3.33 5.92 -0.59
C LEU A 103 3.42 6.78 -1.86
N GLN A 104 4.59 7.36 -2.15
CA GLN A 104 4.82 8.13 -3.38
C GLN A 104 4.71 7.24 -4.62
N LEU A 105 5.27 6.04 -4.58
CA LEU A 105 5.27 5.07 -5.67
C LEU A 105 3.84 4.61 -5.98
N GLU A 106 3.08 4.21 -4.95
CA GLU A 106 1.67 3.83 -5.10
C GLU A 106 0.84 4.97 -5.69
N LYS A 107 0.99 6.20 -5.17
CA LYS A 107 0.27 7.37 -5.65
C LYS A 107 0.63 7.71 -7.10
N ALA A 108 1.90 7.55 -7.49
CA ALA A 108 2.34 7.76 -8.86
C ALA A 108 1.67 6.77 -9.83
N PHE A 109 1.62 5.49 -9.46
CA PHE A 109 0.93 4.46 -10.25
C PHE A 109 -0.57 4.75 -10.39
N GLN A 110 -1.25 5.05 -9.28
CA GLN A 110 -2.68 5.39 -9.30
C GLN A 110 -2.97 6.59 -10.22
N ASN A 111 -2.11 7.61 -10.19
CA ASN A 111 -2.23 8.78 -11.06
C ASN A 111 -1.99 8.44 -12.53
N ALA A 112 -1.02 7.58 -12.84
CA ALA A 112 -0.76 7.10 -14.19
C ALA A 112 -1.99 6.39 -14.76
N VAL A 113 -2.60 5.47 -13.99
CA VAL A 113 -3.83 4.77 -14.38
C VAL A 113 -4.99 5.75 -14.61
N LYS A 114 -5.18 6.73 -13.72
CA LYS A 114 -6.25 7.75 -13.85
C LYS A 114 -6.06 8.58 -15.12
N ARG A 115 -4.82 8.96 -15.44
CA ARG A 115 -4.49 9.70 -16.67
C ARG A 115 -4.80 8.88 -17.91
N GLU A 116 -4.43 7.61 -17.93
CA GLU A 116 -4.67 6.74 -19.09
C GLU A 116 -6.17 6.52 -19.34
N LYS A 117 -6.94 6.29 -18.27
CA LYS A 117 -8.41 6.24 -18.35
C LYS A 117 -9.02 7.53 -18.89
N ALA A 118 -8.47 8.70 -18.51
CA ALA A 118 -8.92 9.98 -19.03
C ALA A 118 -8.59 10.15 -20.52
N LYS A 119 -7.40 9.73 -20.98
CA LYS A 119 -7.03 9.73 -22.40
C LYS A 119 -7.98 8.84 -23.21
N TYR A 120 -8.23 7.61 -22.75
CA TYR A 120 -9.14 6.68 -23.41
C TYR A 120 -10.56 7.26 -23.54
N ARG A 121 -11.10 7.90 -22.49
CA ARG A 121 -12.40 8.59 -22.55
C ARG A 121 -12.43 9.71 -23.60
N LYS A 122 -11.36 10.51 -23.70
CA LYS A 122 -11.25 11.58 -24.70
C LYS A 122 -11.17 11.00 -26.12
N TRP A 123 -10.36 9.98 -26.33
CA TRP A 123 -10.24 9.27 -27.62
C TRP A 123 -11.59 8.69 -28.05
N ARG A 124 -12.27 7.96 -27.15
CA ARG A 124 -13.59 7.38 -27.39
C ARG A 124 -14.59 8.45 -27.84
N LYS A 125 -14.70 9.57 -27.12
CA LYS A 125 -15.59 10.69 -27.49
C LYS A 125 -15.30 11.28 -28.87
N LYS A 126 -14.04 11.29 -29.34
CA LYS A 126 -13.68 11.77 -30.69
C LYS A 126 -14.15 10.80 -31.77
N MET A 127 -14.08 9.49 -31.53
CA MET A 127 -14.51 8.48 -32.50
C MET A 127 -16.03 8.53 -32.73
N TYR A 128 -16.83 8.65 -31.67
CA TYR A 128 -18.30 8.71 -31.78
C TYR A 128 -18.86 10.04 -32.31
N LYS A 129 -18.05 11.11 -32.40
CA LYS A 129 -18.46 12.40 -33.01
C LYS A 129 -18.22 12.46 -34.53
N LYS A 130 -17.52 11.47 -35.08
CA LYS A 130 -17.21 11.39 -36.52
C LYS A 130 -18.16 10.46 -37.29
N GLN A 131 -19.14 9.87 -36.61
CA GLN A 131 -20.27 9.15 -37.19
C GLN A 131 -21.50 10.04 -37.15
#